data_AF-A0A2X1KGH0-F1
#
_entry.id   AF-A0A2X1KGH0-F1
#
_cell.length_a   1.000
_cell.length_b   1.000
_cell.length_c   1.000
_cell.angle_alpha   90.00
_cell.angle_beta   90.00
_cell.angle_gamma   90.00
#
_symmetry.space_group_name_H-M   'P 1'
#
loop_
_entity.id
_entity.type
_entity.pdbx_description
1 polymer ?
#
loop_
_entity_poly.entity_id
_entity_poly.type
_entity_poly.pdbx_seq_one_letter_code
_entity_poly.pdbx_strand_id
1 'polypeptide(L)'
;MKLLILGNHTCGNRGDSAILRGLLDAINILNPHAEVDVMSRYPVSSSWLLNRPVMGDPLFLQMKQHNSAAGVVGRVKKVLRRRYQHQVLLSRVTDTGKLRNIAIAQGFTDFVRLLSGYDAIIQVGGSFFVDLYGVPQFEHALCTFMAKKPLFMIGHSVGPFQDEQFNN
;
A
#
# COMPACT_ATOMS: atom_id res chain seq x y z
N MET A 1 -13.71 -12.16 -11.89
CA MET A 1 -12.38 -11.88 -11.29
C MET A 1 -12.50 -10.54 -10.58
N LYS A 2 -11.98 -10.45 -9.35
CA LYS A 2 -11.98 -9.23 -8.55
C LYS A 2 -10.56 -8.75 -8.30
N LEU A 3 -10.24 -7.56 -8.80
CA LEU A 3 -8.91 -6.94 -8.72
C LEU A 3 -8.95 -5.73 -7.81
N LEU A 4 -7.89 -5.53 -7.03
CA LEU A 4 -7.66 -4.28 -6.30
C LEU A 4 -6.46 -3.56 -6.88
N ILE A 5 -6.65 -2.30 -7.30
CA ILE A 5 -5.56 -1.42 -7.69
C ILE A 5 -5.18 -0.51 -6.52
N LEU A 6 -3.94 -0.65 -6.05
CA LEU A 6 -3.34 0.12 -4.96
C LEU A 6 -2.33 1.15 -5.51
N GLY A 7 -2.20 2.27 -4.80
CA GLY A 7 -1.07 3.19 -4.93
C GLY A 7 -1.48 4.66 -4.96
N ASN A 8 -0.50 5.54 -5.06
CA ASN A 8 -0.71 6.98 -4.90
C ASN A 8 -1.01 7.67 -6.23
N HIS A 9 -2.13 7.34 -6.86
CA HIS A 9 -2.35 7.58 -8.30
C HIS A 9 -2.84 8.95 -8.74
N THR A 10 -3.05 9.87 -7.81
CA THR A 10 -4.01 10.96 -8.05
C THR A 10 -3.85 12.11 -7.06
N CYS A 11 -2.67 12.25 -6.43
CA CYS A 11 -2.34 13.40 -5.59
C CYS A 11 -2.01 14.67 -6.40
N GLY A 12 -2.71 14.87 -7.52
CA GLY A 12 -2.44 15.93 -8.50
C GLY A 12 -1.39 15.61 -9.57
N ASN A 13 -0.72 14.45 -9.50
CA ASN A 13 0.22 14.02 -10.55
C ASN A 13 -0.54 13.45 -11.76
N ARG A 14 -0.55 14.19 -12.87
CA ARG A 14 -1.19 13.77 -14.12
C ARG A 14 -0.53 12.55 -14.76
N GLY A 15 0.77 12.33 -14.53
CA GLY A 15 1.50 11.17 -15.03
C GLY A 15 1.01 9.87 -14.40
N ASP A 16 1.00 9.80 -13.07
CA ASP A 16 0.51 8.62 -12.34
C ASP A 16 -0.97 8.34 -12.65
N SER A 17 -1.78 9.40 -12.82
CA SER A 17 -3.17 9.27 -13.25
C SER A 17 -3.32 8.71 -14.67
N ALA A 18 -2.42 9.06 -15.59
CA ALA A 18 -2.43 8.51 -16.95
C ALA A 18 -2.08 7.02 -16.96
N ILE A 19 -1.09 6.61 -16.16
CA ILE A 19 -0.72 5.19 -15.99
C ILE A 19 -1.92 4.40 -15.44
N LEU A 20 -2.57 4.90 -14.38
CA LEU A 20 -3.73 4.25 -13.81
C LEU A 20 -4.90 4.17 -14.80
N ARG A 21 -5.23 5.25 -15.50
CA ARG A 21 -6.31 5.25 -16.49
C ARG A 21 -6.03 4.28 -17.65
N GLY A 22 -4.80 4.28 -18.16
CA GLY A 22 -4.40 3.36 -19.23
C GLY A 22 -4.50 1.89 -18.80
N LEU A 23 -4.11 1.59 -17.56
CA LEU A 23 -4.29 0.23 -17.02
C LEU A 23 -5.77 -0.14 -16.88
N LEU A 24 -6.59 0.76 -16.35
CA LEU A 24 -8.04 0.52 -16.20
C LEU A 24 -8.71 0.26 -17.55
N ASP A 25 -8.35 1.04 -18.57
CA ASP A 25 -8.87 0.89 -19.93
C ASP A 25 -8.42 -0.45 -20.54
N ALA A 26 -7.14 -0.79 -20.39
CA ALA A 26 -6.61 -2.07 -20.86
C ALA A 26 -7.31 -3.27 -20.20
N ILE A 27 -7.54 -3.23 -18.88
CA ILE A 27 -8.29 -4.29 -18.18
C ILE A 27 -9.72 -4.37 -18.70
N ASN A 28 -10.39 -3.22 -18.88
CA ASN A 28 -11.77 -3.19 -19.36
C ASN A 28 -11.92 -3.74 -20.78
N ILE A 29 -10.95 -3.49 -21.66
CA ILE A 29 -10.90 -4.05 -23.02
C ILE A 29 -10.67 -5.57 -22.99
N LEU A 30 -9.69 -6.02 -22.19
CA LEU A 30 -9.28 -7.43 -22.16
C LEU A 30 -10.25 -8.32 -21.35
N ASN A 31 -10.88 -7.78 -20.31
CA ASN A 31 -11.84 -8.49 -19.48
C ASN A 31 -12.92 -7.51 -18.93
N PRO A 32 -13.97 -7.23 -19.73
CA PRO A 32 -15.04 -6.30 -19.34
C PRO A 32 -15.83 -6.71 -18.10
N HIS A 33 -15.77 -7.99 -17.72
CA HIS A 33 -16.48 -8.53 -16.55
C HIS A 33 -15.61 -8.55 -15.27
N ALA A 34 -14.38 -8.04 -15.34
CA ALA A 34 -13.54 -7.90 -14.15
C ALA A 34 -14.10 -6.81 -13.23
N GLU A 35 -14.34 -7.15 -11.97
CA GLU A 35 -14.59 -6.18 -10.92
C GLU A 35 -13.26 -5.57 -10.51
N VAL A 36 -13.08 -4.27 -10.72
CA VAL A 36 -11.82 -3.59 -10.38
C VAL A 36 -12.12 -2.53 -9.34
N ASP A 37 -11.63 -2.69 -8.12
CA ASP A 37 -11.66 -1.64 -7.10
C ASP A 37 -10.36 -0.83 -7.15
N VAL A 38 -10.45 0.47 -6.86
CA VAL A 38 -9.29 1.37 -6.82
C VAL A 38 -9.19 1.97 -5.43
N MET A 39 -7.98 1.97 -4.85
CA MET A 39 -7.70 2.53 -3.54
C MET A 39 -6.64 3.64 -3.62
N SER A 40 -6.83 4.70 -2.84
CA SER A 40 -5.95 5.86 -2.83
C SER A 40 -5.89 6.50 -1.44
N ARG A 41 -4.78 7.20 -1.17
CA ARG A 41 -4.64 8.10 -0.01
C ARG A 41 -5.54 9.34 -0.11
N TYR A 42 -5.97 9.69 -1.32
CA TYR A 42 -6.76 10.89 -1.63
C TYR A 42 -8.09 10.55 -2.34
N PRO A 43 -8.95 9.70 -1.77
CA PRO A 43 -10.06 9.07 -2.48
C PRO A 43 -11.02 10.07 -3.15
N VAL A 44 -11.27 11.23 -2.53
CA VAL A 44 -12.18 12.25 -3.08
C VAL A 44 -11.63 12.83 -4.38
N SER A 45 -10.40 13.35 -4.39
CA SER A 45 -9.80 13.91 -5.60
C SER A 45 -9.55 12.83 -6.66
N SER A 46 -9.16 11.63 -6.24
CA SER A 46 -9.01 10.47 -7.12
C SER A 46 -10.30 10.12 -7.83
N SER A 47 -11.42 10.12 -7.09
CA SER A 47 -12.73 9.77 -7.61
C SER A 47 -13.20 10.77 -8.68
N TRP A 48 -13.02 12.07 -8.42
CA TRP A 48 -13.28 13.12 -9.40
C TRP A 48 -12.43 12.96 -10.66
N LEU A 49 -11.13 12.71 -10.52
CA LEU A 49 -10.24 12.54 -11.67
C LEU A 49 -10.55 11.27 -12.46
N LEU A 50 -10.89 10.16 -11.82
CA LEU A 50 -11.13 8.90 -12.50
C LEU A 50 -12.59 8.72 -12.93
N ASN A 51 -13.47 9.64 -12.54
CA ASN A 51 -14.92 9.56 -12.72
C ASN A 51 -15.50 8.21 -12.25
N ARG A 52 -15.05 7.74 -11.08
CA ARG A 52 -15.47 6.47 -10.48
C ARG A 52 -15.26 6.45 -8.98
N PRO A 53 -15.91 5.55 -8.23
CA PRO A 53 -15.63 5.37 -6.81
C PRO A 53 -14.17 4.97 -6.56
N VAL A 54 -13.56 5.55 -5.54
CA VAL A 54 -12.21 5.23 -5.07
C VAL A 54 -12.24 5.05 -3.56
N MET A 55 -11.74 3.91 -3.09
CA MET A 55 -11.63 3.57 -1.69
C MET A 55 -10.51 4.37 -1.01
N GLY A 56 -10.72 4.75 0.25
CA GLY A 56 -9.66 5.34 1.07
C GLY A 56 -8.68 4.26 1.53
N ASP A 57 -7.39 4.57 1.50
CA ASP A 57 -6.34 3.71 2.04
C ASP A 57 -6.43 3.60 3.59
N PRO A 58 -6.83 2.44 4.14
CA PRO A 58 -7.03 2.29 5.58
C PRO A 58 -5.72 2.38 6.36
N LEU A 59 -4.58 1.94 5.78
CA LEU A 59 -3.27 2.04 6.43
C LEU A 59 -2.86 3.51 6.58
N PHE A 60 -3.08 4.32 5.54
CA PHE A 60 -2.83 5.75 5.59
C PHE A 60 -3.74 6.48 6.59
N LEU A 61 -5.04 6.16 6.60
CA LEU A 61 -6.00 6.76 7.55
C LEU A 61 -5.63 6.45 8.99
N GLN A 62 -5.29 5.18 9.27
CA GLN A 62 -4.84 4.76 10.60
C GLN A 62 -3.53 5.48 10.98
N MET A 63 -2.56 5.55 10.07
CA MET A 63 -1.32 6.30 10.29
C MET A 63 -1.60 7.77 10.63
N LYS A 64 -2.51 8.43 9.92
CA LYS A 64 -2.88 9.83 10.17
C LYS A 64 -3.47 9.99 11.58
N GLN A 65 -4.40 9.13 11.98
CA GLN A 65 -4.98 9.14 13.33
C GLN A 65 -3.92 8.96 14.42
N HIS A 66 -3.00 8.01 14.25
CA HIS A 66 -1.91 7.80 15.20
C HIS A 66 -0.89 8.94 15.22
N ASN A 67 -0.68 9.64 14.10
CA ASN A 67 0.20 10.80 14.04
C ASN A 67 -0.38 12.01 14.79
N SER A 68 -1.71 12.08 14.91
CA SER A 68 -2.44 13.14 15.62
C SER A 68 -2.60 12.88 17.13
N ALA A 69 -2.17 11.73 17.65
CA ALA A 69 -2.24 11.41 19.07
C ALA A 69 -1.32 12.33 19.90
N ALA A 70 -1.89 13.09 20.82
CA ALA A 70 -1.18 14.02 21.70
C ALA A 70 -0.43 13.29 22.83
N GLY A 71 0.71 13.83 23.26
CA GLY A 71 1.49 13.36 24.42
C GLY A 71 2.83 12.69 24.10
N VAL A 72 3.73 12.69 25.08
CA VAL A 72 5.12 12.18 24.96
C VAL A 72 5.15 10.68 24.70
N VAL A 73 4.32 9.90 25.39
CA VAL A 73 4.17 8.45 25.19
C VAL A 73 3.68 8.13 23.77
N GLY A 74 2.77 8.94 23.22
CA GLY A 74 2.28 8.81 21.86
C GLY A 74 3.40 9.02 20.82
N ARG A 75 4.30 9.99 21.04
CA ARG A 75 5.46 10.21 20.17
C ARG A 75 6.45 9.05 20.21
N VAL A 76 6.75 8.51 21.39
CA VAL A 76 7.68 7.37 21.52
C VAL A 76 7.12 6.14 20.80
N LYS A 77 5.83 5.81 21.04
CA LYS A 77 5.16 4.72 20.33
C LYS A 77 5.15 4.92 18.82
N LYS A 78 4.93 6.15 18.35
CA LYS A 78 4.99 6.51 16.93
C LYS A 78 6.37 6.27 16.32
N VAL A 79 7.44 6.69 16.98
CA VAL A 79 8.81 6.50 16.49
C VAL A 79 9.16 5.02 16.42
N LEU A 80 8.89 4.27 17.50
CA LEU A 80 9.13 2.83 17.53
C LEU A 80 8.34 2.10 16.44
N ARG A 81 7.05 2.44 16.26
CA ARG A 81 6.24 1.82 15.21
C ARG A 81 6.80 2.12 13.83
N ARG A 82 7.11 3.37 13.50
CA ARG A 82 7.69 3.71 12.19
C ARG A 82 8.99 2.94 11.92
N ARG A 83 9.82 2.76 12.95
CA ARG A 83 11.12 2.11 12.82
C ARG A 83 11.06 0.59 12.75
N TYR A 84 10.10 -0.06 13.40
CA TYR A 84 10.12 -1.53 13.53
C TYR A 84 8.92 -2.25 12.90
N GLN A 85 7.84 -1.54 12.56
CA GLN A 85 6.62 -2.17 12.02
C GLN A 85 6.87 -2.95 10.74
N HIS A 86 7.63 -2.38 9.80
CA HIS A 86 7.97 -3.03 8.54
C HIS A 86 8.82 -4.30 8.77
N GLN A 87 9.73 -4.30 9.76
CA GLN A 87 10.51 -5.48 10.12
C GLN A 87 9.65 -6.58 10.72
N VAL A 88 8.66 -6.22 11.56
CA VAL A 88 7.68 -7.17 12.09
C VAL A 88 6.86 -7.78 10.95
N LEU A 89 6.35 -6.96 10.03
CA LEU A 89 5.61 -7.44 8.85
C LEU A 89 6.48 -8.35 7.97
N LEU A 90 7.71 -7.95 7.68
CA LEU A 90 8.67 -8.73 6.89
C LEU A 90 8.92 -10.09 7.55
N SER A 91 9.27 -10.11 8.84
CA SER A 91 9.52 -11.33 9.61
C SER A 91 8.33 -12.30 9.61
N ARG A 92 7.11 -11.77 9.57
CA ARG A 92 5.89 -12.57 9.49
C ARG A 92 5.67 -13.16 8.11
N VAL A 93 5.97 -12.41 7.06
CA VAL A 93 5.87 -12.85 5.66
C VAL A 93 6.91 -13.91 5.34
N THR A 94 8.15 -13.70 5.79
CA THR A 94 9.28 -14.61 5.53
C THR A 94 9.34 -15.79 6.49
N ASP A 95 8.54 -15.78 7.56
CA ASP A 95 8.58 -16.73 8.68
C ASP A 95 9.96 -16.83 9.38
N THR A 96 10.76 -15.76 9.29
CA THR A 96 12.12 -15.70 9.84
C THR A 96 12.25 -14.75 11.03
N GLY A 97 13.21 -15.02 11.91
CA GLY A 97 13.58 -14.13 13.02
C GLY A 97 12.63 -14.14 14.23
N LYS A 98 13.04 -13.46 15.31
CA LYS A 98 12.30 -13.41 16.59
C LYS A 98 11.05 -12.53 16.53
N LEU A 99 11.01 -11.56 15.60
CA LEU A 99 9.92 -10.60 15.45
C LEU A 99 8.64 -11.23 14.89
N ARG A 100 8.71 -12.42 14.27
CA ARG A 100 7.54 -13.12 13.68
C ARG A 100 6.45 -13.46 14.69
N ASN A 101 6.80 -13.56 15.96
CA ASN A 101 5.90 -13.89 17.07
C ASN A 101 5.22 -12.64 17.67
N ILE A 102 5.62 -11.44 17.24
CA ILE A 102 5.02 -10.20 17.73
C ILE A 102 3.64 -10.01 17.08
N ALA A 103 2.66 -9.62 17.88
CA ALA A 103 1.33 -9.32 17.40
C ALA A 103 1.35 -8.14 16.43
N ILE A 104 0.76 -8.32 15.26
CA ILE A 104 0.59 -7.27 14.26
C ILE A 104 -0.57 -6.38 14.68
N ALA A 105 -0.41 -5.06 14.49
CA ALA A 105 -1.45 -4.10 14.85
C ALA A 105 -2.74 -4.38 14.06
N GLN A 106 -3.89 -4.22 14.73
CA GLN A 106 -5.21 -4.61 14.21
C GLN A 106 -5.48 -4.09 12.79
N GLY A 107 -5.12 -2.83 12.49
CA GLY A 107 -5.36 -2.26 11.16
C GLY A 107 -4.62 -2.94 10.01
N PHE A 108 -3.46 -3.56 10.26
CA PHE A 108 -2.80 -4.39 9.24
C PHE A 108 -3.50 -5.74 9.08
N THR A 109 -3.96 -6.35 10.18
CA THR A 109 -4.75 -7.59 10.14
C THR A 109 -6.08 -7.39 9.40
N ASP A 110 -6.76 -6.27 9.65
CA ASP A 110 -7.99 -5.88 8.96
C ASP A 110 -7.72 -5.63 7.48
N PHE A 111 -6.60 -4.97 7.16
CA PHE A 111 -6.20 -4.77 5.78
C PHE A 111 -5.89 -6.09 5.06
N VAL A 112 -5.18 -7.03 5.71
CA VAL A 112 -4.95 -8.38 5.16
C VAL A 112 -6.27 -9.12 4.89
N ARG A 113 -7.25 -9.02 5.80
CA ARG A 113 -8.60 -9.55 5.57
C ARG A 113 -9.32 -8.89 4.39
N LEU A 114 -9.16 -7.57 4.22
CA LEU A 114 -9.69 -6.88 3.05
C LEU A 114 -9.06 -7.42 1.76
N LEU A 115 -7.73 -7.54 1.73
CA LEU A 115 -6.99 -8.07 0.57
C LEU A 115 -7.36 -9.52 0.25
N SER A 116 -7.72 -10.34 1.25
CA SER A 116 -8.09 -11.74 1.02
C SER A 116 -9.36 -11.90 0.19
N GLY A 117 -10.19 -10.87 0.08
CA GLY A 117 -11.40 -10.83 -0.75
C GLY A 117 -11.15 -10.57 -2.25
N TYR A 118 -9.91 -10.33 -2.66
CA TYR A 118 -9.55 -10.09 -4.06
C TYR A 118 -8.81 -11.30 -4.67
N ASP A 119 -8.88 -11.47 -5.98
CA ASP A 119 -8.15 -12.50 -6.70
C ASP A 119 -6.69 -12.10 -6.91
N ALA A 120 -6.43 -10.82 -7.18
CA ALA A 120 -5.10 -10.27 -7.29
C ALA A 120 -5.07 -8.79 -6.90
N ILE A 121 -3.88 -8.36 -6.47
CA ILE A 121 -3.59 -6.98 -6.08
C ILE A 121 -2.62 -6.41 -7.11
N ILE A 122 -2.92 -5.23 -7.62
CA ILE A 122 -2.06 -4.51 -8.56
C ILE A 122 -1.61 -3.22 -7.88
N GLN A 123 -0.34 -3.14 -7.53
CA GLN A 123 0.26 -1.89 -7.12
C GLN A 123 0.74 -1.16 -8.37
N VAL A 124 0.01 -0.13 -8.75
CA VAL A 124 0.43 0.76 -9.83
C VAL A 124 1.32 1.84 -9.22
N GLY A 125 2.18 2.50 -10.00
CA GLY A 125 2.91 3.66 -9.51
C GLY A 125 3.59 4.50 -10.57
N GLY A 126 4.52 5.30 -10.04
CA GLY A 126 5.54 6.09 -10.73
C GLY A 126 6.84 5.92 -9.94
N SER A 127 7.58 6.98 -9.65
CA SER A 127 8.78 6.90 -8.79
C SER A 127 8.40 6.82 -7.31
N PHE A 128 7.76 5.72 -6.90
CA PHE A 128 7.27 5.51 -5.54
C PHE A 128 8.21 4.65 -4.69
N PHE A 129 8.99 3.75 -5.33
CA PHE A 129 9.92 2.86 -4.62
C PHE A 129 11.34 3.42 -4.66
N VAL A 130 11.57 4.47 -3.87
CA VAL A 130 12.86 5.16 -3.77
C VAL A 130 13.13 5.56 -2.33
N ASP A 131 14.38 5.89 -1.98
CA ASP A 131 14.75 6.28 -0.61
C ASP A 131 13.86 7.36 0.01
N LEU A 132 13.42 8.34 -0.82
CA LEU A 132 12.65 9.50 -0.38
C LEU A 132 11.37 9.15 0.41
N TYR A 133 10.70 8.04 0.08
CA TYR A 133 9.43 7.66 0.70
C TYR A 133 9.59 6.67 1.85
N GLY A 134 10.78 6.09 2.01
CA GLY A 134 11.16 5.22 3.12
C GLY A 134 10.51 3.83 3.09
N VAL A 135 10.98 2.97 3.99
CA VAL A 135 10.52 1.58 4.15
C VAL A 135 9.00 1.36 4.34
N PRO A 136 8.18 2.28 4.90
CA PRO A 136 6.74 2.07 5.02
C PRO A 136 6.02 1.93 3.67
N GLN A 137 6.63 2.35 2.55
CA GLN A 137 6.06 2.17 1.21
C GLN A 137 5.84 0.70 0.83
N PHE A 138 6.54 -0.23 1.48
CA PHE A 138 6.42 -1.66 1.26
C PHE A 138 5.30 -2.32 2.08
N GLU A 139 4.66 -1.59 2.99
CA GLU A 139 3.62 -2.15 3.87
C GLU A 139 2.44 -2.76 3.08
N HIS A 140 2.00 -2.13 2.00
CA HIS A 140 0.95 -2.69 1.12
C HIS A 140 1.39 -4.01 0.47
N ALA A 141 2.64 -4.10 0.01
CA ALA A 141 3.18 -5.31 -0.61
C ALA A 141 3.31 -6.44 0.43
N LEU A 142 3.84 -6.13 1.62
CA LEU A 142 3.98 -7.09 2.72
C LEU A 142 2.60 -7.62 3.17
N CYS A 143 1.60 -6.76 3.32
CA CYS A 143 0.24 -7.20 3.62
C CYS A 143 -0.36 -8.07 2.50
N THR A 144 -0.03 -7.80 1.24
CA THR A 144 -0.47 -8.63 0.11
C THR A 144 0.11 -10.03 0.19
N PHE A 145 1.40 -10.15 0.51
CA PHE A 145 2.05 -11.45 0.73
C PHE A 145 1.45 -12.19 1.93
N MET A 146 1.17 -11.50 3.04
CA MET A 146 0.47 -12.09 4.18
C MET A 146 -0.92 -12.62 3.81
N ALA A 147 -1.65 -11.91 2.93
CA ALA A 147 -2.95 -12.34 2.42
C ALA A 147 -2.87 -13.49 1.42
N LYS A 148 -1.65 -13.93 1.06
CA LYS A 148 -1.38 -14.97 0.05
C LYS A 148 -2.02 -14.65 -1.29
N LYS A 149 -1.99 -13.37 -1.69
CA LYS A 149 -2.52 -12.91 -2.97
C LYS A 149 -1.40 -12.58 -3.96
N PRO A 150 -1.60 -12.82 -5.26
CA PRO A 150 -0.71 -12.32 -6.30
C PRO A 150 -0.58 -10.79 -6.22
N LEU A 151 0.65 -10.29 -6.26
CA LEU A 151 0.98 -8.87 -6.33
C LEU A 151 1.61 -8.56 -7.69
N PHE A 152 0.99 -7.66 -8.45
CA PHE A 152 1.54 -7.12 -9.68
C PHE A 152 2.02 -5.70 -9.46
N MET A 153 3.26 -5.40 -9.84
CA MET A 153 3.86 -4.07 -9.70
C MET A 153 3.99 -3.44 -11.09
N ILE A 154 3.23 -2.39 -11.39
CA ILE A 154 3.13 -1.82 -12.74
C ILE A 154 3.55 -0.34 -12.73
N GLY A 155 4.43 0.05 -13.66
CA GLY A 155 4.78 1.45 -13.91
C GLY A 155 5.70 2.09 -12.86
N HIS A 156 6.44 1.30 -12.09
CA HIS A 156 7.30 1.83 -11.03
C HIS A 156 8.71 2.16 -11.52
N SER A 157 9.20 3.34 -11.14
CA SER A 157 10.65 3.55 -11.02
C SER A 157 11.12 3.02 -9.67
N VAL A 158 12.22 2.28 -9.69
CA VAL A 158 12.75 1.56 -8.53
C VAL A 158 14.18 2.01 -8.28
N GLY A 159 14.44 2.43 -7.05
CA GLY A 159 15.74 2.91 -6.60
C GLY A 159 16.03 4.38 -6.95
N PRO A 160 17.13 4.93 -6.42
CA PRO A 160 18.15 4.23 -5.64
C PRO A 160 17.65 3.83 -4.24
N PHE A 161 18.27 2.78 -3.69
CA PHE A 161 18.07 2.27 -2.32
C PHE A 161 19.37 2.38 -1.52
N GLN A 162 19.77 3.60 -1.23
CA GLN A 162 21.00 3.90 -0.48
C GLN A 162 20.78 3.91 1.02
N ASP A 163 19.54 4.08 1.52
CA ASP A 163 19.28 3.98 2.94
C ASP A 163 19.54 2.54 3.43
N GLU A 164 20.33 2.40 4.49
CA GLU A 164 20.69 1.11 5.08
C GLU A 164 19.46 0.28 5.48
N GLN A 165 18.31 0.92 5.76
CA GLN A 165 17.07 0.23 6.10
C GLN A 165 16.51 -0.62 4.97
N PHE A 166 16.90 -0.39 3.70
CA PHE A 166 16.51 -1.25 2.58
C PHE A 166 17.47 -2.42 2.35
N ASN A 167 18.66 -2.38 2.97
CA ASN A 167 19.76 -3.30 2.69
C ASN A 167 20.06 -4.28 3.84
N ASN A 168 19.29 -4.23 4.94
CA ASN A 168 19.44 -5.06 6.14
C ASN A 168 18.11 -5.71 6.54
#